data_AF-A0A8T6P8V9-F1
#
_entry.id   AF-A0A8T6P8V9-F1
#
_cell.length_a   1.000
_cell.length_b   1.000
_cell.length_c   1.000
_cell.angle_alpha   90.00
_cell.angle_beta   90.00
_cell.angle_gamma   90.00
#
_symmetry.space_group_name_H-M   'P 1'
#
loop_
_entity.id
_entity.type
_entity.pdbx_description
1 polymer ?
#
loop_
_entity_poly.entity_id
_entity_poly.type
_entity_poly.pdbx_seq_one_letter_code
_entity_poly.pdbx_strand_id
1 'polypeptide(L)'
;MNAKSREFDATFLIGAGLIVLGILFLLNQIFGGFLNTFVWMAILGAGSAGFLAVYGRSESNWWALIPAYVLAAIVGLLALDMIFPTLTAPYVQFAIALPFFYVYLRNRSNWWALIPGGIMALIGIGLLIDSLAWLFPIALIGVGVFLLARQFTGTKSETPAAAQASANGHNGYEPIKVEPQPISGPEADKPRV
;
A
#
# COMPACT_ATOMS: atom_id res chain seq x y z
N MET A 1 -11.35 -16.48 75.23
CA MET A 1 -11.13 -16.87 73.83
C MET A 1 -11.40 -15.66 72.95
N ASN A 2 -10.38 -14.87 72.64
CA ASN A 2 -10.55 -13.68 71.79
C ASN A 2 -10.29 -14.09 70.33
N ALA A 3 -11.36 -14.28 69.58
CA ALA A 3 -11.29 -14.46 68.14
C ALA A 3 -10.89 -13.13 67.51
N LYS A 4 -9.62 -13.00 67.10
CA LYS A 4 -9.15 -11.88 66.27
C LYS A 4 -9.84 -12.03 64.91
N SER A 5 -10.98 -11.37 64.72
CA SER A 5 -11.62 -11.26 63.41
C SER A 5 -10.60 -10.69 62.45
N ARG A 6 -10.31 -11.44 61.38
CA ARG A 6 -9.43 -10.97 60.31
C ARG A 6 -10.11 -9.77 59.66
N GLU A 7 -9.79 -8.57 60.12
CA GLU A 7 -10.14 -7.34 59.42
C GLU A 7 -9.42 -7.44 58.07
N PHE A 8 -10.17 -7.67 57.01
CA PHE A 8 -9.62 -7.56 55.67
C PHE A 8 -9.13 -6.12 55.54
N ASP A 9 -7.82 -5.93 55.45
CA ASP A 9 -7.23 -4.62 55.26
C ASP A 9 -7.94 -3.95 54.08
N ALA A 10 -8.48 -2.75 54.29
CA ALA A 10 -9.24 -2.02 53.26
C ALA A 10 -8.45 -1.94 51.94
N THR A 11 -7.12 -1.88 52.03
CA THR A 11 -6.19 -1.95 50.89
C THR A 11 -6.32 -3.23 50.06
N PHE A 12 -6.54 -4.39 50.68
CA PHE A 12 -6.76 -5.66 49.97
C PHE A 12 -8.12 -5.67 49.27
N LEU A 13 -9.18 -5.20 49.93
CA LEU A 13 -10.52 -5.11 49.33
C LEU A 13 -10.54 -4.14 48.15
N ILE A 14 -9.88 -2.99 48.29
CA ILE A 14 -9.69 -2.01 47.22
C ILE A 14 -8.88 -2.65 46.09
N GLY A 15 -7.75 -3.31 46.40
CA GLY A 15 -6.90 -3.97 45.40
C GLY A 15 -7.64 -5.06 44.63
N ALA A 16 -8.35 -5.96 45.31
CA ALA A 16 -9.16 -7.00 44.68
C ALA A 16 -10.30 -6.39 43.84
N GLY A 17 -10.94 -5.32 44.33
CA GLY A 17 -11.96 -4.57 43.61
C GLY A 17 -11.43 -3.96 42.30
N LEU A 18 -10.24 -3.34 42.33
CA LEU A 18 -9.61 -2.80 41.12
C LEU A 18 -9.28 -3.90 40.10
N ILE A 19 -8.80 -5.07 40.55
CA ILE A 19 -8.50 -6.19 39.66
C ILE A 19 -9.79 -6.70 38.98
N VAL A 20 -10.86 -6.91 39.75
CA VAL A 20 -12.16 -7.34 39.20
C VAL A 20 -12.69 -6.31 38.21
N LEU A 21 -12.64 -5.02 38.56
CA LEU A 21 -13.05 -3.94 37.67
C LEU A 21 -12.24 -3.93 36.37
N GLY A 22 -10.91 -4.10 36.46
CA GLY A 22 -10.02 -4.19 35.31
C GLY A 22 -10.31 -5.39 34.41
N ILE A 23 -10.57 -6.57 35.00
CA ILE A 23 -10.96 -7.77 34.26
C ILE A 23 -12.29 -7.55 33.54
N LEU A 24 -13.30 -6.98 34.22
CA LEU A 24 -14.59 -6.67 33.62
C LEU A 24 -14.46 -5.68 32.45
N PHE A 25 -13.63 -4.66 32.62
CA PHE A 25 -13.33 -3.70 31.57
C PHE A 25 -12.64 -4.35 30.37
N LEU A 26 -11.67 -5.25 30.61
CA LEU A 26 -11.00 -6.03 29.56
C LEU A 26 -11.97 -6.97 28.83
N LEU A 27 -12.84 -7.65 29.54
CA LEU A 27 -13.85 -8.52 28.93
C LEU A 27 -14.82 -7.73 28.04
N ASN A 28 -15.21 -6.53 28.48
CA ASN A 28 -15.99 -5.62 27.65
C ASN A 28 -15.20 -5.13 26.42
N GLN A 29 -13.89 -4.87 26.55
CA GLN A 29 -13.07 -4.45 25.42
C GLN A 29 -12.88 -5.57 24.38
N ILE A 30 -12.72 -6.82 24.83
CA ILE A 30 -12.47 -7.98 23.97
C ILE A 30 -13.76 -8.46 23.30
N PHE A 31 -14.83 -8.64 24.06
CA PHE A 31 -16.07 -9.24 23.57
C PHE A 31 -17.19 -8.23 23.34
N GLY A 32 -17.24 -7.18 24.16
CA GLY A 32 -18.23 -6.12 24.03
C GLY A 32 -18.01 -5.32 22.75
N GLY A 33 -16.77 -4.95 22.42
CA GLY A 33 -16.44 -4.14 21.25
C GLY A 33 -17.06 -4.64 19.94
N PHE A 34 -16.88 -5.93 19.61
CA PHE A 34 -17.38 -6.50 18.35
C PHE A 34 -18.91 -6.47 18.23
N LEU A 35 -19.63 -7.03 19.21
CA LEU A 35 -21.10 -7.06 19.20
C LEU A 35 -21.70 -5.65 19.34
N ASN A 36 -21.07 -4.79 20.15
CA ASN A 36 -21.46 -3.40 20.34
C ASN A 36 -21.42 -2.62 19.01
N THR A 37 -20.38 -2.80 18.20
CA THR A 37 -20.29 -2.13 16.89
C THR A 37 -21.47 -2.51 15.99
N PHE A 38 -21.87 -3.78 15.92
CA PHE A 38 -23.04 -4.18 15.13
C PHE A 38 -24.35 -3.60 15.66
N VAL A 39 -24.52 -3.52 16.99
CA VAL A 39 -25.69 -2.89 17.59
C VAL A 39 -25.76 -1.41 17.20
N TRP A 40 -24.63 -0.68 17.29
CA TRP A 40 -24.58 0.72 16.84
C TRP A 40 -24.82 0.87 15.35
N MET A 41 -24.23 0.03 14.50
CA MET A 41 -24.49 0.05 13.06
C MET A 41 -25.97 -0.18 12.76
N ALA A 42 -26.62 -1.12 13.46
CA ALA A 42 -28.05 -1.39 13.29
C ALA A 42 -28.92 -0.20 13.72
N ILE A 43 -28.64 0.39 14.88
CA ILE A 43 -29.38 1.56 15.40
C ILE A 43 -29.21 2.77 14.48
N LEU A 44 -27.96 3.10 14.13
CA LEU A 44 -27.64 4.23 13.27
C LEU A 44 -28.15 4.02 11.84
N GLY A 45 -28.02 2.81 11.31
CA GLY A 45 -28.55 2.42 10.00
C GLY A 45 -30.07 2.50 9.94
N ALA A 46 -30.76 2.01 10.96
CA ALA A 46 -32.21 2.16 11.09
C ALA A 46 -32.62 3.64 11.19
N GLY A 47 -31.86 4.45 11.95
CA GLY A 47 -32.06 5.89 12.01
C GLY A 47 -31.91 6.56 10.64
N SER A 48 -30.85 6.25 9.90
CA SER A 48 -30.62 6.74 8.54
C SER A 48 -31.78 6.37 7.60
N ALA A 49 -32.20 5.10 7.60
CA ALA A 49 -33.33 4.62 6.82
C ALA A 49 -34.65 5.32 7.21
N GLY A 50 -34.86 5.59 8.50
CA GLY A 50 -36.01 6.34 9.00
C GLY A 50 -36.06 7.76 8.45
N PHE A 51 -34.94 8.49 8.46
CA PHE A 51 -34.87 9.84 7.87
C PHE A 51 -35.02 9.82 6.34
N LEU A 52 -34.46 8.82 5.66
CA LEU A 52 -34.70 8.63 4.21
C LEU A 52 -36.18 8.37 3.91
N ALA A 53 -36.88 7.61 4.76
CA ALA A 53 -38.32 7.39 4.61
C ALA A 53 -39.12 8.69 4.84
N VAL A 54 -38.70 9.58 5.74
CA VAL A 54 -39.32 10.90 5.93
C VAL A 54 -39.16 11.78 4.69
N TYR A 55 -37.97 11.79 4.09
CA TYR A 55 -37.71 12.49 2.83
C TYR A 55 -38.52 11.89 1.67
N GLY A 56 -38.56 10.56 1.55
CA GLY A 56 -39.30 9.88 0.48
C GLY A 56 -40.82 10.06 0.53
N ARG A 57 -41.39 10.39 1.69
CA ARG A 57 -42.83 10.71 1.83
C ARG A 57 -43.19 12.10 1.30
N SER A 58 -42.25 13.04 1.33
CA SER A 58 -42.45 14.38 0.80
C SER A 58 -41.09 15.02 0.57
N GLU A 59 -40.79 15.38 -0.67
CA GLU A 59 -39.56 16.08 -1.04
C GLU A 59 -39.43 17.46 -0.35
N SER A 60 -40.53 17.99 0.19
CA SER A 60 -40.52 19.17 1.05
C SER A 60 -39.70 18.98 2.32
N ASN A 61 -39.46 17.74 2.76
CA ASN A 61 -38.68 17.39 3.95
C ASN A 61 -37.19 17.24 3.64
N TRP A 62 -36.63 18.09 2.78
CA TRP A 62 -35.22 18.05 2.37
C TRP A 62 -34.23 18.07 3.56
N TRP A 63 -34.64 18.67 4.68
CA TRP A 63 -33.85 18.71 5.92
C TRP A 63 -33.48 17.31 6.42
N ALA A 64 -34.31 16.28 6.16
CA ALA A 64 -34.08 14.92 6.62
C ALA A 64 -32.90 14.23 5.92
N LEU A 65 -32.48 14.71 4.75
CA LEU A 65 -31.30 14.19 4.05
C LEU A 65 -30.01 14.41 4.83
N ILE A 66 -29.92 15.50 5.61
CA ILE A 66 -28.70 15.81 6.35
C ILE A 66 -28.46 14.78 7.48
N PRO A 67 -29.42 14.53 8.41
CA PRO A 67 -29.27 13.48 9.40
C PRO A 67 -29.12 12.08 8.77
N ALA A 68 -29.87 11.78 7.70
CA ALA A 68 -29.76 10.52 6.99
C ALA A 68 -28.34 10.26 6.49
N TYR A 69 -27.74 11.27 5.86
CA TYR A 69 -26.38 11.20 5.34
C TYR A 69 -25.34 11.00 6.45
N VAL A 70 -25.42 11.78 7.52
CA VAL A 70 -24.45 11.68 8.63
C VAL A 70 -24.51 10.29 9.28
N LEU A 71 -25.71 9.78 9.53
CA LEU A 71 -25.89 8.44 10.10
C LEU A 71 -25.36 7.35 9.15
N ALA A 72 -25.63 7.45 7.85
CA ALA A 72 -25.12 6.52 6.86
C ALA A 72 -23.58 6.56 6.76
N ALA A 73 -22.99 7.76 6.80
CA ALA A 73 -21.54 7.93 6.79
C ALA A 73 -20.89 7.31 8.04
N ILE A 74 -21.51 7.43 9.21
CA ILE A 74 -20.99 6.78 10.43
C ILE A 74 -21.10 5.26 10.32
N VAL A 75 -22.21 4.71 9.80
CA VAL A 75 -22.33 3.26 9.57
C VAL A 75 -21.23 2.77 8.61
N GLY A 76 -20.99 3.51 7.53
CA GLY A 76 -19.91 3.20 6.59
C GLY A 76 -18.52 3.28 7.22
N LEU A 77 -18.28 4.27 8.10
CA LEU A 77 -17.04 4.38 8.88
C LEU A 77 -16.83 3.16 9.78
N LEU A 78 -17.86 2.76 10.54
CA LEU A 78 -17.79 1.61 11.44
C LEU A 78 -17.53 0.31 10.66
N ALA A 79 -18.18 0.13 9.51
CA ALA A 79 -17.96 -1.02 8.66
C ALA A 79 -16.54 -1.03 8.04
N LEU A 80 -16.05 0.12 7.62
CA LEU A 80 -14.70 0.26 7.05
C LEU A 80 -13.62 -0.01 8.10
N ASP A 81 -13.79 0.49 9.32
CA ASP A 81 -12.84 0.30 10.42
C ASP A 81 -12.59 -1.18 10.73
N MET A 82 -13.63 -2.02 10.60
CA MET A 82 -13.52 -3.46 10.83
C MET A 82 -12.65 -4.18 9.80
N ILE A 83 -12.57 -3.67 8.56
CA ILE A 83 -11.91 -4.36 7.43
C ILE A 83 -10.58 -3.68 7.11
N PHE A 84 -10.56 -2.35 7.09
CA PHE A 84 -9.45 -1.50 6.69
C PHE A 84 -9.31 -0.30 7.66
N PRO A 85 -8.87 -0.53 8.91
CA PRO A 85 -8.78 0.52 9.93
C PRO A 85 -7.87 1.69 9.49
N THR A 86 -6.87 1.43 8.65
CA THR A 86 -5.99 2.46 8.09
C THR A 86 -6.69 3.44 7.14
N LEU A 87 -7.88 3.09 6.62
CA LEU A 87 -8.64 3.93 5.69
C LEU A 87 -9.71 4.80 6.37
N THR A 88 -9.82 4.75 7.70
CA THR A 88 -10.81 5.52 8.47
C THR A 88 -10.64 7.03 8.29
N ALA A 89 -9.41 7.54 8.46
CA ALA A 89 -9.10 8.96 8.31
C ALA A 89 -9.43 9.51 6.90
N PRO A 90 -8.94 8.92 5.79
CA PRO A 90 -9.31 9.39 4.45
C PRO A 90 -10.82 9.25 4.19
N TYR A 91 -11.46 8.17 4.67
CA TYR A 91 -12.90 7.99 4.54
C TYR A 91 -13.71 9.13 5.16
N VAL A 92 -13.43 9.48 6.42
CA VAL A 92 -14.13 10.57 7.12
C VAL A 92 -13.96 11.87 6.34
N GLN A 93 -12.74 12.13 5.86
CA GLN A 93 -12.43 13.34 5.12
C GLN A 93 -13.20 13.42 3.79
N PHE A 94 -13.29 12.33 3.03
CA PHE A 94 -14.10 12.29 1.81
C PHE A 94 -15.60 12.35 2.10
N ALA A 95 -16.07 11.73 3.19
CA ALA A 95 -17.45 11.83 3.63
C ALA A 95 -17.83 13.27 4.01
N ILE A 96 -16.91 14.09 4.53
CA ILE A 96 -17.16 15.51 4.78
C ILE A 96 -17.10 16.33 3.49
N ALA A 97 -16.29 15.93 2.51
CA ALA A 97 -16.20 16.61 1.22
C ALA A 97 -17.45 16.40 0.33
N LEU A 98 -18.06 15.21 0.39
CA LEU A 98 -19.15 14.80 -0.49
C LEU A 98 -20.35 15.78 -0.52
N PRO A 99 -20.87 16.31 0.61
CA PRO A 99 -21.99 17.24 0.61
C PRO A 99 -21.69 18.54 -0.14
N PHE A 100 -20.45 19.03 -0.10
CA PHE A 100 -20.05 20.24 -0.85
C PHE A 100 -20.07 19.99 -2.35
N PHE A 101 -19.58 18.83 -2.79
CA PHE A 101 -19.69 18.43 -4.20
C PHE A 101 -21.15 18.26 -4.61
N TYR A 102 -21.99 17.68 -3.76
CA TYR A 102 -23.43 17.57 -4.01
C TYR A 102 -24.08 18.96 -4.21
N VAL A 103 -23.77 19.95 -3.35
CA VAL A 103 -24.28 21.32 -3.47
C VAL A 103 -23.90 21.96 -4.81
N TYR A 104 -22.64 21.81 -5.22
CA TYR A 104 -22.17 22.33 -6.51
C TYR A 104 -22.81 21.61 -7.70
N LEU A 105 -22.92 20.28 -7.64
CA LEU A 105 -23.54 19.48 -8.71
C LEU A 105 -25.05 19.77 -8.84
N ARG A 106 -25.73 20.05 -7.73
CA ARG A 106 -27.16 20.39 -7.70
C ARG A 106 -27.43 21.76 -8.31
N ASN A 107 -26.58 22.75 -8.03
CA ASN A 107 -26.67 24.07 -8.65
C ASN A 107 -25.27 24.60 -8.92
N ARG A 108 -24.87 24.62 -10.19
CA ARG A 108 -23.54 25.05 -10.64
C ARG A 108 -23.27 26.53 -10.34
N SER A 109 -24.27 27.35 -10.01
CA SER A 109 -24.06 28.71 -9.50
C SER A 109 -23.38 28.74 -8.14
N ASN A 110 -23.42 27.64 -7.36
CA ASN A 110 -22.79 27.52 -6.06
C ASN A 110 -21.31 27.13 -6.16
N TRP A 111 -20.54 27.85 -6.98
CA TRP A 111 -19.09 27.62 -7.16
C TRP A 111 -18.29 27.70 -5.85
N TRP A 112 -18.79 28.47 -4.88
CA TRP A 112 -18.19 28.58 -3.56
C TRP A 112 -18.02 27.22 -2.88
N ALA A 113 -18.89 26.24 -3.13
CA ALA A 113 -18.83 24.92 -2.51
C ALA A 113 -17.65 24.08 -3.01
N LEU A 114 -17.11 24.38 -4.20
CA LEU A 114 -15.94 23.68 -4.74
C LEU A 114 -14.68 23.92 -3.92
N ILE A 115 -14.56 25.08 -3.29
CA ILE A 115 -13.38 25.46 -2.50
C ILE A 115 -13.28 24.58 -1.23
N PRO A 116 -14.26 24.56 -0.31
CA PRO A 116 -14.20 23.71 0.87
C PRO A 116 -14.23 22.22 0.49
N GLY A 117 -15.08 21.82 -0.47
CA GLY A 117 -15.13 20.43 -0.95
C GLY A 117 -13.80 19.97 -1.55
N GLY A 118 -13.17 20.81 -2.37
CA GLY A 118 -11.88 20.56 -2.98
C GLY A 118 -10.74 20.48 -1.97
N ILE A 119 -10.67 21.41 -1.01
CA ILE A 119 -9.66 21.36 0.06
C ILE A 119 -9.82 20.08 0.89
N MET A 120 -11.05 19.75 1.30
CA MET A 120 -11.32 18.52 2.05
C MET A 120 -10.90 17.29 1.24
N ALA A 121 -11.24 17.22 -0.05
CA ALA A 121 -10.84 16.13 -0.93
C ALA A 121 -9.32 16.03 -1.10
N LEU A 122 -8.61 17.14 -1.27
CA LEU A 122 -7.14 17.16 -1.38
C LEU A 122 -6.47 16.64 -0.11
N ILE A 123 -6.97 17.05 1.07
CA ILE A 123 -6.51 16.51 2.35
C ILE A 123 -6.82 15.00 2.42
N GLY A 124 -8.01 14.57 1.99
CA GLY A 124 -8.40 13.17 1.94
C GLY A 124 -7.50 12.33 1.05
N ILE A 125 -7.06 12.88 -0.09
CA ILE A 125 -6.08 12.25 -0.99
C ILE A 125 -4.74 12.11 -0.28
N GLY A 126 -4.26 13.15 0.42
CA GLY A 126 -3.03 13.09 1.21
C GLY A 126 -3.07 11.98 2.28
N LEU A 127 -4.17 11.92 3.03
CA LEU A 127 -4.40 10.86 4.02
C LEU A 127 -4.46 9.48 3.38
N LEU A 128 -5.07 9.35 2.20
CA LEU A 128 -5.14 8.07 1.48
C LEU A 128 -3.76 7.61 1.02
N ILE A 129 -2.95 8.53 0.49
CA ILE A 129 -1.56 8.22 0.09
C ILE A 129 -0.75 7.75 1.30
N ASP A 130 -0.90 8.42 2.45
CA ASP A 130 -0.24 8.03 3.70
C ASP A 130 -0.67 6.63 4.16
N SER A 131 -1.98 6.33 4.15
CA SER A 131 -2.52 5.00 4.46
C SER A 131 -1.98 3.89 3.54
N LEU A 132 -1.55 4.24 2.32
CA LEU A 132 -0.99 3.31 1.33
C LEU A 132 0.54 3.36 1.25
N ALA A 133 1.22 4.18 2.08
CA ALA A 133 2.65 4.43 1.97
C ALA A 133 3.50 3.16 2.14
N TRP A 134 2.99 2.17 2.88
CA TRP A 134 3.62 0.86 3.07
C TRP A 134 3.74 0.03 1.77
N LEU A 135 2.99 0.38 0.72
CA LEU A 135 3.11 -0.25 -0.60
C LEU A 135 4.42 0.14 -1.32
N PHE A 136 4.96 1.35 -1.07
CA PHE A 136 6.20 1.79 -1.72
C PHE A 136 7.39 0.90 -1.35
N PRO A 137 7.67 0.62 -0.06
CA PRO A 137 8.72 -0.34 0.32
C PRO A 137 8.53 -1.73 -0.30
N ILE A 138 7.30 -2.27 -0.30
CA ILE A 138 7.02 -3.60 -0.86
C ILE A 138 7.30 -3.63 -2.36
N ALA A 139 6.87 -2.61 -3.09
CA ALA A 139 7.15 -2.48 -4.52
C ALA A 139 8.66 -2.40 -4.78
N LEU A 140 9.39 -1.59 -4.00
CA LEU A 140 10.84 -1.46 -4.13
C LEU A 140 11.57 -2.79 -3.86
N ILE A 141 11.16 -3.54 -2.82
CA ILE A 141 11.71 -4.87 -2.53
C ILE A 141 11.42 -5.82 -3.69
N GLY A 142 10.18 -5.87 -4.18
CA GLY A 142 9.79 -6.73 -5.29
C GLY A 142 10.57 -6.42 -6.58
N VAL A 143 10.73 -5.14 -6.92
CA VAL A 143 11.56 -4.70 -8.05
C VAL A 143 13.03 -5.07 -7.82
N GLY A 144 13.57 -4.86 -6.62
CA GLY A 144 14.95 -5.22 -6.29
C GLY A 144 15.22 -6.72 -6.46
N VAL A 145 14.32 -7.57 -5.96
CA VAL A 145 14.40 -9.03 -6.13
C VAL A 145 14.31 -9.41 -7.60
N PHE A 146 13.40 -8.81 -8.36
CA PHE A 146 13.27 -9.06 -9.80
C PHE A 146 14.54 -8.70 -10.58
N LEU A 147 15.16 -7.56 -10.27
CA LEU A 147 16.41 -7.13 -10.91
C LEU A 147 17.57 -8.09 -10.58
N LEU A 148 17.67 -8.56 -9.34
CA LEU A 148 18.65 -9.56 -8.94
C LEU A 148 18.44 -10.89 -9.66
N ALA A 149 17.20 -11.38 -9.75
CA ALA A 149 16.88 -12.61 -10.48
C ALA A 149 17.21 -12.48 -11.98
N ARG A 150 16.96 -11.31 -12.57
CA ARG A 150 17.31 -11.02 -13.96
C ARG A 150 18.82 -11.07 -14.20
N GLN A 151 19.65 -10.61 -13.25
CA GLN A 151 21.10 -10.65 -13.37
C GLN A 151 21.65 -12.08 -13.53
N PHE A 152 21.11 -13.05 -12.80
CA PHE A 152 21.57 -14.45 -12.88
C PHE A 152 21.08 -15.20 -14.13
N THR A 153 20.12 -14.64 -14.86
CA THR A 153 19.52 -15.26 -16.06
C THR A 153 20.14 -14.74 -17.36
N GLY A 154 21.00 -13.71 -17.29
CA GLY A 154 21.62 -13.03 -18.44
C GLY A 154 22.89 -13.67 -19.00
N THR A 155 23.54 -14.59 -18.29
CA THR A 155 24.72 -15.29 -18.81
C THR A 155 24.28 -16.51 -19.61
N LYS A 156 23.70 -16.27 -20.78
CA LYS A 156 23.78 -17.29 -21.84
C LYS A 156 25.25 -17.35 -22.22
N SER A 157 25.87 -18.46 -21.82
CA SER A 157 27.21 -18.86 -22.20
C SER A 157 27.49 -18.53 -23.66
N GLU A 158 28.23 -17.44 -23.89
CA GLU A 158 29.02 -17.34 -25.10
C GLU A 158 29.95 -18.54 -25.07
N THR A 159 29.66 -19.52 -25.92
CA THR A 159 30.58 -20.61 -26.18
C THR A 159 31.91 -19.95 -26.55
N PRO A 160 33.02 -20.24 -25.84
CA PRO A 160 34.26 -19.49 -26.02
C PRO A 160 34.65 -19.51 -27.49
N ALA A 161 34.97 -18.33 -28.03
CA ALA A 161 35.39 -18.11 -29.41
C ALA A 161 36.56 -19.03 -29.86
N ALA A 162 37.26 -19.65 -28.92
CA ALA A 162 38.25 -20.71 -29.15
C ALA A 162 37.68 -21.96 -29.86
N ALA A 163 36.40 -22.32 -29.66
CA ALA A 163 35.78 -23.46 -30.33
C ALA A 163 35.41 -23.15 -31.80
N GLN A 164 35.13 -21.89 -32.12
CA GLN A 164 34.83 -21.44 -33.49
C GLN A 164 36.12 -21.21 -34.31
N ALA A 165 37.21 -20.77 -33.67
CA ALA A 165 38.50 -20.57 -34.33
C ALA A 165 39.17 -21.88 -34.79
N SER A 166 39.00 -22.98 -34.05
CA SER A 166 39.56 -24.29 -34.42
C SER A 166 38.81 -24.92 -35.61
N ALA A 167 37.51 -24.67 -35.74
CA ALA A 167 36.69 -25.22 -36.82
C ALA A 167 36.92 -24.53 -38.19
N ASN A 168 37.45 -23.30 -38.20
CA ASN A 168 37.65 -22.51 -39.42
C ASN A 168 39.10 -22.55 -39.96
N GLY A 169 39.98 -23.34 -39.34
CA GLY A 169 41.43 -23.37 -39.61
C GLY A 169 41.89 -24.20 -40.83
N HIS A 170 41.00 -24.50 -41.79
CA HIS A 170 41.37 -25.29 -42.98
C HIS A 170 41.75 -24.48 -44.22
N ASN A 171 41.83 -23.14 -44.13
CA ASN A 171 42.11 -22.29 -45.29
C ASN A 171 43.19 -21.25 -44.98
N GLY A 172 44.38 -21.35 -45.61
CA GLY A 172 45.20 -20.14 -45.82
C GLY A 172 46.73 -20.21 -45.80
N TYR A 173 47.39 -21.38 -45.78
CA TYR A 173 48.85 -21.43 -45.99
C TYR A 173 49.19 -22.09 -47.33
N GLU A 174 49.35 -21.27 -48.36
CA GLU A 174 50.07 -21.64 -49.58
C GLU A 174 51.58 -21.67 -49.26
N PRO A 175 52.30 -22.78 -49.49
CA PRO A 175 53.73 -22.81 -49.25
C PRO A 175 54.47 -21.92 -50.25
N ILE A 176 55.21 -20.93 -49.74
CA ILE A 176 56.05 -20.03 -50.54
C ILE A 176 57.10 -20.86 -51.30
N LYS A 177 57.04 -20.85 -52.64
CA LYS A 177 58.11 -21.38 -53.49
C LYS A 177 59.30 -20.42 -53.46
N VAL A 178 60.37 -20.82 -52.80
CA VAL A 178 61.64 -20.07 -52.80
C VAL A 178 62.42 -20.46 -54.05
N GLU A 179 62.37 -19.63 -55.09
CA GLU A 179 63.21 -19.76 -56.28
C GLU A 179 64.62 -19.23 -55.96
N PRO A 180 65.73 -19.97 -56.24
CA PRO A 180 67.06 -19.48 -55.93
C PRO A 180 67.43 -18.25 -56.78
N GLN A 181 67.72 -17.13 -56.12
CA GLN A 181 68.15 -15.90 -56.79
C GLN A 181 69.59 -16.07 -57.31
N PRO A 182 69.90 -15.65 -58.55
CA PRO A 182 71.26 -15.68 -59.09
C PRO A 182 72.16 -14.70 -58.31
N ILE A 183 73.33 -15.20 -57.90
CA ILE A 183 74.32 -14.46 -57.10
C ILE A 183 75.06 -13.46 -58.01
N SER A 184 74.47 -12.29 -58.23
CA SER A 184 75.13 -11.16 -58.89
C SER A 184 75.63 -10.18 -57.83
N GLY A 185 76.75 -10.55 -57.18
CA GLY A 185 77.47 -9.72 -56.22
C GLY A 185 78.88 -9.37 -56.72
N PRO A 186 79.47 -8.25 -56.25
CA PRO A 186 80.80 -7.76 -56.68
C PRO A 186 81.97 -8.71 -56.37
N GLU A 187 81.71 -9.82 -55.67
CA GLU A 187 82.66 -10.89 -55.35
C GLU A 187 82.93 -11.85 -56.55
N ALA A 188 82.14 -11.77 -57.62
CA ALA A 188 82.25 -12.67 -58.78
C ALA A 188 83.41 -12.32 -59.75
N ASP A 189 84.00 -11.13 -59.62
CA ASP A 189 85.04 -10.61 -60.51
C ASP A 189 86.34 -10.29 -59.74
N LYS A 190 86.94 -11.33 -59.14
CA LYS A 190 88.34 -11.29 -58.66
C LYS A 190 89.15 -12.32 -59.44
N PRO A 191 90.25 -11.92 -60.12
CA PRO A 191 91.12 -12.87 -60.78
C PRO A 191 91.76 -13.80 -59.73
N ARG A 192 91.72 -15.11 -59.99
CA ARG A 192 92.39 -16.11 -59.16
C ARG A 192 93.90 -15.95 -59.35
N VAL A 193 94.59 -15.53 -58.29
CA VAL A 193 96.05 -15.67 -58.15
C VAL A 193 96.40 -17.06 -57.66
#